data_AF-A0A397UPJ9-F1
#
_entry.id   AF-A0A397UPJ9-F1
#
_cell.length_a   1.000
_cell.length_b   1.000
_cell.length_c   1.000
_cell.angle_alpha   90.00
_cell.angle_beta   90.00
_cell.angle_gamma   90.00
#
_symmetry.space_group_name_H-M   'P 1'
#
loop_
_entity.id
_entity.type
_entity.pdbx_description
1 polymer ?
#
loop_
_entity_poly.entity_id
_entity_poly.type
_entity_poly.pdbx_seq_one_letter_code
_entity_poly.pdbx_strand_id
1 'polypeptide(L)'
;MCEAFIALKGEVIICSSAINSPQILMLFGVGLKENLKANNIKVRKQLLVERNLLDYPNCLFAAKAISEKIHHWSSGSEVGIIYKANIKGKISCKEDFFDENPDIQIIGMFVKT
;
A
#
# COMPACT_ATOMS: atom_id res chain seq x y z
N MET A 1 16.67 15.57 29.70
CA MET A 1 15.69 14.56 29.25
C MET A 1 15.46 13.61 30.40
N CYS A 2 14.23 13.46 30.86
CA CYS A 2 13.88 12.47 31.88
C CYS A 2 13.90 11.08 31.24
N GLU A 3 14.75 10.19 31.73
CA GLU A 3 14.71 8.78 31.34
C GLU A 3 13.51 8.11 32.04
N ALA A 4 12.55 7.63 31.27
CA ALA A 4 11.45 6.82 31.79
C ALA A 4 11.78 5.35 31.55
N PHE A 5 11.85 4.57 32.63
CA PHE A 5 12.02 3.12 32.55
C PHE A 5 10.66 2.45 32.39
N ILE A 6 10.38 1.99 31.18
CA ILE A 6 9.19 1.20 30.87
C ILE A 6 9.59 -0.28 30.86
N ALA A 7 8.77 -1.13 31.50
CA ALA A 7 8.90 -2.59 31.46
C ALA A 7 10.25 -3.18 31.93
N LEU A 8 10.70 -2.85 33.15
CA LEU A 8 11.97 -3.35 33.76
C LEU A 8 12.21 -4.87 33.70
N LYS A 9 11.14 -5.68 33.70
CA LYS A 9 11.18 -7.15 33.55
C LYS A 9 10.20 -7.66 32.48
N GLY A 10 9.66 -6.74 31.68
CA GLY A 10 8.68 -7.05 30.66
C GLY A 10 9.30 -7.00 29.26
N GLU A 11 8.47 -7.31 28.28
CA GLU A 11 8.78 -7.09 26.88
C GLU A 11 8.05 -5.84 26.38
N VAL A 12 8.64 -5.17 25.40
CA VAL A 12 8.02 -4.03 24.73
C VAL A 12 7.62 -4.46 23.33
N ILE A 13 6.32 -4.48 23.07
CA ILE A 13 5.75 -4.78 21.75
C ILE A 13 5.47 -3.46 21.04
N ILE A 14 5.99 -3.30 19.83
CA ILE A 14 5.79 -2.10 19.00
C ILE A 14 4.69 -2.39 17.98
N CYS A 15 3.59 -1.63 18.04
CA CYS A 15 2.43 -1.75 17.16
C CYS A 15 2.17 -0.45 16.39
N SER A 16 3.19 0.09 15.73
CA SER A 16 3.13 1.45 15.13
C SER A 16 3.01 1.44 13.61
N SER A 17 2.40 0.40 13.02
CA SER A 17 2.29 0.17 11.56
C SER A 17 3.62 -0.11 10.84
N ALA A 18 3.56 -0.46 9.55
CA ALA A 18 4.73 -0.78 8.73
C ALA A 18 5.69 0.41 8.53
N ILE A 19 5.19 1.65 8.63
CA ILE A 19 6.00 2.85 8.41
C ILE A 19 6.67 3.32 9.70
N ASN A 20 5.93 3.45 10.81
CA ASN A 20 6.50 4.06 12.01
C ASN A 20 7.24 3.06 12.90
N SER A 21 6.91 1.77 12.87
CA SER A 21 7.64 0.76 13.64
C SER A 21 9.15 0.72 13.33
N PRO A 22 9.60 0.69 12.05
CA PRO A 22 11.03 0.76 11.74
C PRO A 22 11.66 2.11 12.11
N GLN A 23 10.93 3.22 12.03
CA GLN A 23 11.42 4.53 12.47
C GLN A 23 11.70 4.55 13.98
N ILE A 24 10.77 4.02 14.78
CA ILE A 24 10.95 3.89 16.23
C ILE A 24 12.18 3.02 16.53
N LEU A 25 12.31 1.86 15.88
CA LEU A 25 13.47 0.99 16.05
C LEU A 25 14.79 1.71 15.74
N MET A 26 14.84 2.51 14.67
CA MET A 26 16.02 3.29 14.33
C MET A 26 16.35 4.37 15.38
N LEU A 27 15.34 5.07 15.91
CA LEU A 27 15.53 6.03 17.00
C LEU A 27 16.08 5.35 18.27
N PHE A 28 15.72 4.08 18.49
CA PHE A 28 16.31 3.23 19.53
C PHE A 28 17.71 2.69 19.19
N GLY A 29 18.25 3.00 18.01
CA GLY A 29 19.56 2.53 17.56
C GLY A 29 19.54 1.13 16.92
N VAL A 30 18.38 0.65 16.48
CA VAL A 30 18.20 -0.62 15.77
C VAL A 30 17.89 -0.34 14.30
N GLY A 31 18.86 -0.53 13.41
CA GLY A 31 18.71 -0.14 12.01
C GLY A 31 20.00 -0.24 11.19
N LEU A 32 20.01 0.32 9.98
CA LEU A 32 21.19 0.31 9.13
C LEU A 32 22.29 1.18 9.72
N LYS A 33 23.51 0.64 9.84
CA LYS A 33 24.63 1.30 10.52
C LYS A 33 24.96 2.67 9.92
N GLU A 34 24.85 2.80 8.59
CA GLU A 34 25.09 4.04 7.85
C GLU A 34 24.04 5.11 8.23
N ASN A 35 22.76 4.77 8.17
CA ASN A 35 21.66 5.67 8.55
C ASN A 35 21.77 6.13 10.01
N LEU A 36 22.04 5.20 10.92
CA LEU A 36 22.18 5.52 12.35
C LEU A 36 23.37 6.46 12.60
N LYS A 37 24.52 6.21 11.97
CA LYS A 37 25.70 7.08 12.08
C LYS A 37 25.46 8.46 11.49
N ALA A 38 24.80 8.55 10.33
CA ALA A 38 24.46 9.82 9.70
C ALA A 38 23.56 10.69 10.58
N ASN A 39 22.76 10.06 11.44
CA ASN A 39 21.84 10.74 12.36
C ASN A 39 22.38 10.85 13.81
N ASN A 40 23.68 10.60 14.03
CA ASN A 40 24.32 10.64 15.36
C ASN A 40 23.66 9.70 16.40
N ILE A 41 23.08 8.60 15.96
CA ILE A 41 22.43 7.60 16.82
C ILE A 41 23.43 6.48 17.13
N LYS A 42 23.56 6.13 18.42
CA LYS A 42 24.37 5.00 18.85
C LYS A 42 23.77 3.71 18.29
N VAL A 43 24.58 2.98 17.51
CA VAL A 43 24.19 1.67 16.96
C VAL A 43 24.11 0.65 18.10
N ARG A 44 22.89 0.23 18.44
CA ARG A 44 22.62 -0.88 19.38
C ARG A 44 22.58 -2.22 18.64
N LYS A 45 21.93 -2.26 17.48
CA LYS A 45 21.84 -3.45 16.64
C LYS A 45 21.76 -3.07 15.16
N GLN A 46 22.58 -3.70 14.34
CA GLN A 46 22.52 -3.50 12.89
C GLN A 46 21.48 -4.46 12.27
N LEU A 47 20.42 -3.91 11.68
CA LEU A 47 19.34 -4.65 11.00
C LEU A 47 18.80 -3.83 9.81
N LEU A 48 18.31 -4.52 8.77
CA LEU A 48 17.70 -3.90 7.60
C LEU A 48 16.20 -3.61 7.84
N VAL A 49 15.88 -2.78 8.83
CA VAL A 49 14.48 -2.55 9.27
C VAL A 49 13.63 -1.75 8.28
N GLU A 50 14.24 -0.93 7.43
CA GLU A 50 13.54 -0.08 6.46
C GLU A 50 13.47 -0.65 5.05
N ARG A 51 14.17 -1.77 4.79
CA ARG A 51 14.23 -2.37 3.46
C ARG A 51 13.17 -3.45 3.41
N ASN A 52 12.39 -3.49 2.32
CA ASN A 52 11.24 -4.38 2.08
C ASN A 52 9.87 -3.84 2.56
N LEU A 53 9.61 -2.54 2.36
CA LEU A 53 8.23 -2.05 2.38
C LEU A 53 7.51 -2.60 1.15
N LEU A 54 6.46 -3.37 1.38
CA LEU A 54 5.57 -3.91 0.36
C LEU A 54 4.26 -3.12 0.38
N ASP A 55 3.80 -2.72 -0.79
CA ASP A 55 2.52 -2.07 -0.99
C ASP A 55 1.90 -2.59 -2.30
N TYR A 56 0.59 -2.48 -2.42
CA TYR A 56 -0.11 -2.76 -3.66
C TYR A 56 -0.11 -1.49 -4.52
N PRO A 57 0.50 -1.49 -5.72
CA PRO A 57 0.47 -0.33 -6.58
C PRO A 57 -0.98 -0.06 -7.01
N ASN A 58 -1.44 1.15 -6.74
CA ASN A 58 -2.77 1.62 -7.14
C ASN A 58 -2.63 2.65 -8.27
N CYS A 59 -3.52 2.59 -9.26
CA CYS A 59 -3.60 3.55 -10.35
C CYS A 59 -5.02 4.11 -10.45
N LEU A 60 -5.17 5.43 -10.45
CA LEU A 60 -6.47 6.10 -10.59
C LEU A 60 -6.63 6.61 -12.02
N PHE A 61 -7.66 6.12 -12.72
CA PHE A 61 -8.12 6.70 -13.97
C PHE A 61 -9.31 7.61 -13.69
N ALA A 62 -9.17 8.90 -14.01
CA ALA A 62 -10.25 9.86 -13.95
C ALA A 62 -10.64 10.27 -15.38
N ALA A 63 -11.89 10.02 -15.75
CA ALA A 63 -12.45 10.43 -17.03
C ALA A 63 -13.72 11.24 -16.81
N LYS A 64 -13.85 12.36 -17.55
CA LYS A 64 -15.10 13.13 -17.56
C LYS A 64 -16.05 12.49 -18.56
N ALA A 65 -17.12 11.88 -18.07
CA ALA A 65 -18.21 11.45 -18.92
C ALA A 65 -19.02 12.68 -19.39
N ILE A 66 -19.14 12.86 -20.71
CA ILE A 66 -20.11 13.79 -21.31
C ILE A 66 -21.37 12.97 -21.57
N SER A 67 -22.22 12.80 -20.55
CA SER A 67 -23.52 12.15 -20.72
C SER A 67 -24.62 13.05 -20.16
N GLU A 68 -25.62 13.36 -20.98
CA GLU A 68 -26.83 14.08 -20.56
C GLU A 68 -27.76 13.21 -19.69
N LYS A 69 -27.52 11.89 -19.61
CA LYS A 69 -28.30 10.96 -18.78
C LYS A 69 -27.38 9.99 -18.03
N ILE A 70 -27.08 10.31 -16.78
CA ILE A 70 -26.56 9.32 -15.83
C ILE A 70 -27.77 8.51 -15.34
N HIS A 71 -27.84 7.22 -15.68
CA HIS A 71 -28.87 6.33 -15.15
C HIS A 71 -28.69 6.20 -13.64
N HIS A 72 -29.78 6.27 -12.85
CA HIS A 72 -29.73 6.28 -11.38
C HIS A 72 -29.06 5.04 -10.75
N TRP A 73 -28.87 3.96 -11.51
CA TRP A 73 -28.17 2.75 -11.08
C TRP A 73 -26.64 2.93 -11.03
N SER A 74 -26.09 3.92 -11.75
CA SER A 74 -24.65 4.18 -11.88
C SER A 74 -24.06 5.06 -10.78
N SER A 75 -24.82 5.40 -9.74
CA SER A 75 -24.39 6.34 -8.70
C SER A 75 -23.62 5.70 -7.54
N GLY A 76 -23.10 4.48 -7.73
CA GLY A 76 -22.33 3.74 -6.73
C GLY A 76 -20.87 3.52 -7.13
N SER A 77 -20.08 2.95 -6.22
CA SER A 77 -18.77 2.40 -6.58
C SER A 77 -19.00 1.14 -7.41
N GLU A 78 -18.64 1.16 -8.68
CA GLU A 78 -18.69 0.01 -9.57
C GLU A 78 -17.32 -0.67 -9.59
N VAL A 79 -17.26 -1.96 -9.25
CA VAL A 79 -16.03 -2.75 -9.39
C VAL A 79 -15.97 -3.28 -10.81
N GLY A 80 -15.03 -2.74 -11.61
CA GLY A 80 -14.72 -3.24 -12.95
C GLY A 80 -13.55 -4.21 -12.88
N ILE A 81 -13.76 -5.44 -13.32
CA ILE A 81 -12.68 -6.42 -13.52
C ILE A 81 -12.23 -6.32 -14.97
N ILE A 82 -10.97 -5.94 -15.22
CA ILE A 82 -10.40 -5.86 -16.57
C ILE A 82 -9.46 -7.03 -16.79
N TYR A 83 -9.78 -7.87 -17.77
CA TYR A 83 -8.90 -8.92 -18.27
C TYR A 83 -7.93 -8.34 -19.30
N LYS A 84 -6.64 -8.70 -19.23
CA LYS A 84 -5.65 -8.23 -20.21
C LYS A 84 -6.02 -8.74 -21.60
N ALA A 85 -6.36 -7.83 -22.52
CA ALA A 85 -6.55 -8.19 -23.92
C ALA A 85 -5.21 -8.65 -24.55
N ASN A 86 -5.29 -9.57 -25.51
CA ASN A 86 -4.17 -9.96 -26.37
C ASN A 86 -3.59 -8.71 -27.09
N ILE A 87 -2.34 -8.76 -27.58
CA ILE A 87 -1.70 -7.74 -28.45
C ILE A 87 -2.55 -7.25 -29.64
N LYS A 88 -3.60 -7.98 -30.03
CA LYS A 88 -4.59 -7.63 -31.06
C LYS A 88 -5.83 -6.90 -30.52
N GLY A 89 -5.88 -6.56 -29.24
CA GLY A 89 -7.03 -5.90 -28.58
C GLY A 89 -8.28 -6.78 -28.46
N LYS A 90 -8.18 -8.09 -28.68
CA LYS A 90 -9.30 -9.03 -28.58
C LYS A 90 -9.29 -9.70 -27.21
N ILE A 91 -10.43 -9.66 -26.51
CA ILE A 91 -10.67 -10.47 -25.32
C ILE A 91 -10.69 -11.92 -25.80
N SER A 92 -9.72 -12.71 -25.36
CA SER A 92 -9.67 -14.14 -25.63
C SER A 92 -10.84 -14.82 -24.90
N CYS A 93 -11.23 -16.01 -25.33
CA CYS A 93 -12.55 -16.62 -25.23
C CYS A 93 -13.27 -16.54 -23.86
N LYS A 94 -14.56 -16.91 -23.84
CA LYS A 94 -15.45 -16.87 -22.66
C LYS A 94 -14.87 -17.57 -21.42
N GLU A 95 -13.94 -18.51 -21.62
CA GLU A 95 -13.19 -19.20 -20.57
C GLU A 95 -12.24 -18.27 -19.77
N ASP A 96 -11.60 -17.29 -20.43
CA ASP A 96 -10.66 -16.35 -19.79
C ASP A 96 -11.39 -15.34 -18.87
N PHE A 97 -12.70 -15.16 -19.08
CA PHE A 97 -13.56 -14.28 -18.26
C PHE A 97 -13.92 -14.90 -16.91
N PHE A 98 -13.68 -16.20 -16.71
CA PHE A 98 -13.88 -16.90 -15.44
C PHE A 98 -12.56 -17.23 -14.74
N ASP A 99 -11.44 -16.65 -15.20
CA ASP A 99 -10.20 -16.72 -14.44
C ASP A 99 -10.39 -15.99 -13.10
N GLU A 100 -10.24 -16.74 -12.00
CA GLU A 100 -10.36 -16.23 -10.63
C GLU A 100 -9.17 -15.31 -10.25
N ASN A 101 -8.15 -15.22 -11.11
CA ASN A 101 -6.98 -14.37 -10.91
C ASN A 101 -6.98 -13.20 -11.91
N PRO A 102 -7.76 -12.12 -11.67
CA PRO A 102 -7.73 -10.96 -12.55
C PRO A 102 -6.36 -10.27 -12.50
N ASP A 103 -5.84 -9.88 -13.68
CA ASP A 103 -4.57 -9.14 -13.79
C ASP A 103 -4.67 -7.76 -13.09
N ILE A 104 -5.84 -7.11 -13.13
CA ILE A 104 -6.10 -5.78 -12.56
C ILE A 104 -7.54 -5.70 -12.05
N GLN A 105 -7.72 -5.30 -10.78
CA GLN A 105 -9.02 -4.91 -10.22
C GLN A 105 -9.14 -3.39 -10.18
N ILE A 106 -10.25 -2.83 -10.69
CA ILE A 106 -10.51 -1.40 -10.66
C ILE A 106 -11.77 -1.12 -9.84
N ILE A 107 -11.67 -0.17 -8.91
CA ILE A 107 -12.81 0.41 -8.22
C ILE A 107 -13.11 1.74 -8.91
N GLY A 108 -14.19 1.79 -9.68
CA GLY A 108 -14.70 3.02 -10.29
C GLY A 108 -15.63 3.75 -9.32
N MET A 109 -15.31 5.00 -9.00
CA MET A 109 -16.22 5.88 -8.26
C MET A 109 -16.74 6.96 -9.21
N PHE A 110 -18.06 7.02 -9.37
CA PHE A 110 -18.69 8.12 -10.09
C PHE A 110 -18.84 9.33 -9.15
N VAL A 111 -18.10 10.40 -9.44
CA VAL A 111 -18.23 11.66 -8.72
C VAL A 111 -19.12 12.60 -9.54
N LYS A 112 -20.28 12.96 -8.99
CA LYS A 112 -21.16 13.96 -9.57
C LYS A 112 -20.58 15.35 -9.25
N THR A 113 -19.98 16.01 -10.23
CA THR A 113 -19.60 17.43 -10.14
C THR A 113 -20.82 18.34 -10.13
#